data_AF-J3GND8-F1
#
_entry.id   AF-J3GND8-F1
#
_cell.length_a   1.000
_cell.length_b   1.000
_cell.length_c   1.000
_cell.angle_alpha   90.00
_cell.angle_beta   90.00
_cell.angle_gamma   90.00
#
_symmetry.space_group_name_H-M   'P 1'
#
loop_
_entity.id
_entity.type
_entity.pdbx_description
1 polymer ?
#
loop_
_entity_poly.entity_id
_entity_poly.type
_entity_poly.pdbx_seq_one_letter_code
_entity_poly.pdbx_strand_id
1 'polypeptide(L)'
;METLKKKRVVKENNGQVVVEGRKIPVLNIPAVQGVINGRLKIDDGDNVDIEFRGNSEREELYFYWLREPHYFFLLAKKEDPHTELAFWGDELKVGSHQIGWGANEVQAEFFRHGSTGYPQSESRGSLTVLFITEEGGFDVIEGHFSFNYIDYSEEKPRDVVFSCPTFRLRVPK
;
A
#
# COMPACT_ATOMS: atom_id res chain seq x y z
N MET A 1 -21.20 -27.41 -3.34
CA MET A 1 -20.07 -26.55 -3.76
C MET A 1 -20.25 -25.21 -3.06
N GLU A 2 -19.61 -25.02 -1.92
CA GLU A 2 -19.56 -23.71 -1.27
C GLU A 2 -18.61 -22.82 -2.06
N THR A 3 -19.15 -21.75 -2.61
CA THR A 3 -18.38 -20.65 -3.19
C THR A 3 -17.56 -20.05 -2.05
N LEU A 4 -16.23 -20.24 -2.06
CA LEU A 4 -15.34 -19.53 -1.15
C LEU A 4 -15.60 -18.03 -1.31
N LYS A 5 -16.29 -17.41 -0.35
CA LYS A 5 -16.39 -15.97 -0.24
C LYS A 5 -14.98 -15.45 0.01
N LYS A 6 -14.35 -14.95 -1.05
CA LYS A 6 -13.03 -14.32 -0.98
C LYS A 6 -13.07 -13.15 -0.01
N LYS A 7 -12.08 -13.15 0.88
CA LYS A 7 -11.98 -12.31 2.06
C LYS A 7 -11.59 -10.92 1.58
N ARG A 8 -12.35 -9.90 1.99
CA ARG A 8 -12.09 -8.52 1.58
C ARG A 8 -11.35 -7.83 2.70
N VAL A 9 -10.22 -7.24 2.35
CA VAL A 9 -9.63 -6.18 3.15
C VAL A 9 -10.01 -4.86 2.52
N VAL A 10 -10.44 -3.94 3.37
CA VAL A 10 -10.89 -2.62 2.97
C VAL A 10 -10.43 -1.66 4.06
N LYS A 11 -9.80 -0.56 3.64
CA LYS A 11 -9.60 0.60 4.50
C LYS A 11 -10.94 1.33 4.61
N GLU A 12 -11.55 1.33 5.78
CA GLU A 12 -12.74 2.14 6.05
C GLU A 12 -12.29 3.56 6.48
N ASN A 13 -13.09 4.58 6.12
CA ASN A 13 -12.85 6.01 6.40
C ASN A 13 -12.65 6.39 7.89
N ASN A 14 -12.71 5.42 8.81
CA ASN A 14 -12.54 5.61 10.26
C ASN A 14 -11.25 4.97 10.80
N GLY A 15 -10.27 4.67 9.94
CA GLY A 15 -9.03 4.02 10.36
C GLY A 15 -9.26 2.59 10.84
N GLN A 16 -10.15 1.84 10.17
CA GLN A 16 -10.36 0.42 10.40
C GLN A 16 -9.94 -0.37 9.16
N VAL A 17 -9.31 -1.51 9.41
CA VAL A 17 -8.98 -2.53 8.43
C VAL A 17 -9.87 -3.73 8.72
N VAL A 18 -10.72 -4.13 7.77
CA VAL A 18 -11.53 -5.34 7.93
C VAL A 18 -10.73 -6.54 7.45
N VAL A 19 -10.44 -7.50 8.32
CA VAL A 19 -9.73 -8.74 7.99
C VAL A 19 -10.63 -9.90 8.36
N GLU A 20 -11.09 -10.68 7.38
CA GLU A 20 -12.00 -11.82 7.61
C GLU A 20 -13.30 -11.45 8.37
N GLY A 21 -13.81 -10.23 8.17
CA GLY A 21 -14.97 -9.71 8.90
C GLY A 21 -14.67 -9.22 10.32
N ARG A 22 -13.41 -9.32 10.78
CA ARG A 22 -12.93 -8.66 11.99
C ARG A 22 -12.50 -7.24 11.65
N LYS A 23 -13.09 -6.26 12.32
CA LYS A 23 -12.63 -4.86 12.26
C LYS A 23 -11.40 -4.72 13.16
N ILE A 24 -10.24 -4.51 12.55
CA ILE A 24 -8.99 -4.18 13.24
C ILE A 24 -8.83 -2.66 13.16
N PRO A 25 -8.87 -1.92 14.29
CA PRO A 25 -8.47 -0.52 14.29
C PRO A 25 -7.02 -0.41 13.81
N VAL A 26 -6.73 0.47 12.86
CA VAL A 26 -5.36 0.78 12.40
C VAL A 26 -4.48 1.16 13.60
N LEU A 27 -5.06 1.84 14.60
CA LEU A 27 -4.39 2.20 15.86
C LEU A 27 -3.89 1.00 16.68
N ASN A 28 -4.41 -0.21 16.43
CA ASN A 28 -3.96 -1.45 17.06
C ASN A 28 -2.87 -2.16 16.24
N ILE A 29 -2.56 -1.69 15.04
CA ILE A 29 -1.40 -2.13 14.26
C ILE A 29 -0.20 -1.31 14.76
N PRO A 30 0.85 -1.94 15.30
CA PRO A 30 2.04 -1.21 15.73
C PRO A 30 2.63 -0.42 14.57
N ALA A 31 3.00 0.83 14.81
CA ALA A 31 3.82 1.58 13.86
C ALA A 31 5.15 0.83 13.65
N VAL A 32 5.58 0.72 12.41
CA VAL A 32 6.81 0.04 12.03
C VAL A 32 7.89 1.05 11.66
N GLN A 33 9.10 0.84 12.16
CA GLN A 33 10.26 1.61 11.70
C GLN A 33 10.68 1.11 10.32
N GLY A 34 10.69 2.01 9.35
CA GLY A 34 11.04 1.68 7.97
C GLY A 34 10.99 2.91 7.06
N VAL A 35 11.43 2.71 5.82
CA VAL A 35 11.39 3.74 4.78
C VAL A 35 10.79 3.15 3.50
N ILE A 36 9.83 3.85 2.91
CA ILE A 36 9.34 3.60 1.55
C ILE A 36 9.81 4.76 0.68
N ASN A 37 10.67 4.44 -0.30
CA ASN A 37 11.17 5.40 -1.28
C ASN A 37 10.44 5.18 -2.61
N GLY A 38 9.53 6.09 -2.92
CA GLY A 38 8.74 6.11 -4.15
C GLY A 38 9.11 7.25 -5.08
N ARG A 39 8.68 7.13 -6.33
CA ARG A 39 8.74 8.14 -7.37
C ARG A 39 7.36 8.34 -7.94
N LEU A 40 6.91 9.59 -7.99
CA LEU A 40 5.67 10.00 -8.60
C LEU A 40 5.96 10.71 -9.91
N LYS A 41 5.28 10.30 -10.98
CA LYS A 41 5.27 11.00 -12.26
C LYS A 41 3.83 11.39 -12.59
N ILE A 42 3.64 12.64 -12.99
CA ILE A 42 2.35 13.17 -13.45
C ILE A 42 2.53 13.52 -14.93
N ASP A 43 1.73 12.89 -15.78
CA ASP A 43 1.80 12.96 -17.23
C ASP A 43 3.24 12.75 -17.74
N ASP A 44 3.72 13.68 -18.56
CA ASP A 44 5.05 13.68 -19.15
C ASP A 44 6.07 14.46 -18.30
N GLY A 45 5.67 14.89 -17.09
CA GLY A 45 6.47 15.72 -16.21
C GLY A 45 7.66 15.03 -15.56
N ASP A 46 8.39 15.81 -14.77
CA ASP A 46 9.53 15.34 -13.99
C ASP A 46 9.10 14.38 -12.88
N ASN A 47 10.02 13.51 -12.48
CA ASN A 47 9.81 12.64 -11.32
C ASN A 47 9.91 13.46 -10.03
N VAL A 48 8.94 13.24 -9.14
CA VAL A 48 8.93 13.76 -7.78
C VAL A 48 9.25 12.61 -6.83
N ASP A 49 10.32 12.74 -6.06
CA ASP A 49 10.65 11.75 -5.03
C ASP A 49 9.66 11.85 -3.86
N ILE A 50 9.18 10.69 -3.40
CA ILE A 50 8.25 10.54 -2.28
C ILE A 50 8.86 9.59 -1.27
N GLU A 51 8.98 10.05 -0.04
CA GLU A 51 9.53 9.26 1.05
C GLU A 51 8.52 9.21 2.20
N PHE A 52 8.32 8.00 2.74
CA PHE A 52 7.59 7.77 3.99
C PHE A 52 8.53 7.13 5.01
N ARG A 53 8.69 7.72 6.18
CA ARG A 53 9.49 7.19 7.29
C ARG A 53 8.63 6.87 8.50
N GLY A 54 8.68 5.63 8.98
CA GLY A 54 7.99 5.25 10.22
C GLY A 54 8.76 5.62 11.49
N ASN A 55 9.19 6.88 11.65
CA ASN A 55 10.06 7.28 12.75
C ASN A 55 9.71 8.63 13.41
N SER A 56 8.55 9.22 13.11
CA SER A 56 8.13 10.48 13.71
C SER A 56 6.60 10.56 13.88
N GLU A 57 6.12 11.53 14.66
CA GLU A 57 4.67 11.79 14.78
C GLU A 57 4.04 12.32 13.49
N ARG A 58 4.85 12.82 12.55
CA ARG A 58 4.38 13.42 11.28
C ARG A 58 4.47 12.47 10.09
N GLU A 59 5.13 11.33 10.28
CA GLU A 59 5.31 10.31 9.26
C GLU A 59 5.01 8.95 9.91
N GLU A 60 3.86 8.39 9.53
CA GLU A 60 3.37 7.15 10.10
C GLU A 60 3.53 6.03 9.08
N LEU A 61 4.03 4.89 9.53
CA LEU A 61 4.12 3.68 8.72
C LEU A 61 3.55 2.53 9.52
N TYR A 62 2.51 1.90 8.99
CA TYR A 62 1.86 0.74 9.58
C TYR A 62 1.95 -0.40 8.59
N PHE A 63 2.40 -1.55 9.07
CA PHE A 63 2.39 -2.77 8.27
C PHE A 63 1.88 -3.92 9.12
N TYR A 64 0.91 -4.63 8.57
CA TYR A 64 0.34 -5.83 9.15
C TYR A 64 0.41 -6.95 8.14
N TRP A 65 0.88 -8.11 8.58
CA TRP A 65 0.98 -9.30 7.75
C TRP A 65 0.66 -10.53 8.57
N LEU A 66 -0.09 -11.44 7.95
CA LEU A 66 -0.34 -12.76 8.47
C LEU A 66 0.25 -13.77 7.51
N ARG A 67 1.06 -14.69 8.06
CA ARG A 67 1.61 -15.79 7.28
C ARG A 67 0.53 -16.79 6.89
N GLU A 68 -0.35 -17.12 7.83
CA GLU A 68 -1.47 -18.03 7.59
C GLU A 68 -2.73 -17.48 8.29
N PRO A 69 -3.78 -17.11 7.53
CA PRO A 69 -3.82 -17.04 6.05
C PRO A 69 -2.94 -15.89 5.51
N HIS A 70 -2.35 -16.09 4.34
CA HIS A 70 -1.51 -15.08 3.68
C HIS A 70 -2.31 -13.80 3.40
N TYR A 71 -2.08 -12.74 4.16
CA TYR A 71 -2.77 -11.46 4.00
C TYR A 71 -1.91 -10.30 4.52
N PHE A 72 -1.93 -9.15 3.83
CA PHE A 72 -1.21 -7.95 4.27
C PHE A 72 -2.01 -6.64 4.14
N PHE A 73 -1.62 -5.67 4.97
CA PHE A 73 -1.99 -4.27 4.85
C PHE A 73 -0.78 -3.39 5.16
N LEU A 74 -0.61 -2.35 4.34
CA LEU A 74 0.38 -1.30 4.50
C LEU A 74 -0.36 0.03 4.45
N LEU A 75 -0.03 0.92 5.37
CA LEU A 75 -0.45 2.32 5.34
C LEU A 75 0.75 3.19 5.66
N ALA A 76 1.03 4.14 4.78
CA ALA A 76 2.07 5.13 4.95
C ALA A 76 1.45 6.53 4.84
N LYS A 77 1.73 7.40 5.80
CA LYS A 77 1.21 8.75 5.87
C LYS A 77 2.33 9.73 6.14
N LYS A 78 2.19 10.93 5.59
CA LYS A 78 3.07 12.08 5.81
C LYS A 78 2.21 13.33 5.88
N GLU A 79 2.52 14.27 6.78
CA GLU A 79 1.72 15.49 6.96
C GLU A 79 2.05 16.62 5.98
N ASP A 80 3.32 16.76 5.55
CA ASP A 80 3.75 17.90 4.74
C ASP A 80 4.69 17.48 3.58
N PRO A 81 4.25 17.59 2.30
CA PRO A 81 2.85 17.77 1.91
C PRO A 81 2.02 16.54 2.34
N HIS A 82 0.75 16.74 2.70
CA HIS A 82 -0.06 15.63 3.20
C HIS A 82 -0.16 14.53 2.16
N THR A 83 0.45 13.37 2.41
CA THR A 83 0.58 12.26 1.46
C THR A 83 0.17 10.98 2.17
N GLU A 84 -0.65 10.18 1.51
CA GLU A 84 -1.11 8.90 2.03
C GLU A 84 -1.01 7.81 0.95
N LEU A 85 -0.44 6.67 1.32
CA LEU A 85 -0.34 5.49 0.50
C LEU A 85 -0.88 4.30 1.29
N ALA A 86 -1.82 3.55 0.70
CA ALA A 86 -2.33 2.34 1.30
C ALA A 86 -2.24 1.17 0.30
N PHE A 87 -1.79 0.01 0.78
CA PHE A 87 -1.83 -1.25 0.06
C PHE A 87 -2.47 -2.34 0.89
N TRP A 88 -3.22 -3.22 0.25
CA TRP A 88 -3.72 -4.41 0.90
C TRP A 88 -4.05 -5.51 -0.09
N GLY A 89 -4.05 -6.75 0.38
CA GLY A 89 -4.41 -7.87 -0.46
C GLY A 89 -4.22 -9.21 0.24
N ASP A 90 -4.78 -10.24 -0.37
CA ASP A 90 -4.53 -11.62 -0.01
C ASP A 90 -3.23 -12.10 -0.68
N GLU A 91 -2.69 -13.22 -0.19
CA GLU A 91 -1.59 -13.97 -0.81
C GLU A 91 -0.26 -13.22 -0.95
N LEU A 92 0.15 -12.35 -0.01
CA LEU A 92 1.50 -11.74 -0.05
C LEU A 92 2.63 -12.77 0.19
N LYS A 93 2.92 -13.54 -0.85
CA LYS A 93 3.99 -14.52 -0.94
C LYS A 93 5.03 -14.05 -1.95
N VAL A 94 6.19 -14.72 -1.99
CA VAL A 94 7.19 -14.47 -3.02
C VAL A 94 6.58 -14.66 -4.42
N GLY A 95 6.74 -13.67 -5.29
CA GLY A 95 6.18 -13.66 -6.65
C GLY A 95 5.56 -12.32 -7.05
N SER A 96 5.08 -12.28 -8.31
CA SER A 96 4.42 -11.10 -8.89
C SER A 96 2.91 -11.18 -8.76
N HIS A 97 2.32 -10.07 -8.35
CA HIS A 97 0.89 -9.88 -8.13
C HIS A 97 0.43 -8.65 -8.91
N GLN A 98 -0.79 -8.69 -9.44
CA GLN A 98 -1.38 -7.56 -10.14
C GLN A 98 -2.08 -6.64 -9.15
N ILE A 99 -2.03 -5.33 -9.42
CA ILE A 99 -2.81 -4.33 -8.71
C ILE A 99 -4.11 -4.09 -9.48
N GLY A 100 -5.26 -4.28 -8.82
CA GLY A 100 -6.59 -4.11 -9.41
C GLY A 100 -7.72 -4.77 -8.58
N TRP A 101 -8.94 -4.77 -9.14
CA TRP A 101 -10.15 -5.29 -8.47
C TRP A 101 -10.40 -6.79 -8.69
N GLY A 102 -9.48 -7.47 -9.37
CA GLY A 102 -9.54 -8.91 -9.55
C GLY A 102 -9.56 -9.64 -8.21
N ALA A 103 -10.19 -10.80 -8.20
CA ALA A 103 -10.45 -11.55 -6.98
C ALA A 103 -9.18 -12.11 -6.30
N ASN A 104 -7.97 -11.88 -6.82
CA ASN A 104 -6.67 -12.29 -6.29
C ASN A 104 -5.64 -11.15 -6.37
N GLU A 105 -6.10 -9.91 -6.44
CA GLU A 105 -5.26 -8.75 -6.75
C GLU A 105 -4.99 -7.91 -5.51
N VAL A 106 -3.82 -7.28 -5.53
CA VAL A 106 -3.43 -6.26 -4.55
C VAL A 106 -4.22 -5.00 -4.86
N GLN A 107 -4.63 -4.28 -3.84
CA GLN A 107 -5.29 -2.98 -3.99
C GLN A 107 -4.35 -1.88 -3.51
N ALA A 108 -4.45 -0.72 -4.14
CA ALA A 108 -3.61 0.43 -3.85
C ALA A 108 -4.45 1.72 -3.89
N GLU A 109 -4.32 2.53 -2.85
CA GLU A 109 -4.78 3.92 -2.81
C GLU A 109 -3.59 4.85 -2.63
N PHE A 110 -3.63 5.99 -3.32
CA PHE A 110 -2.59 7.00 -3.20
C PHE A 110 -3.21 8.40 -3.25
N PHE A 111 -2.92 9.19 -2.23
CA PHE A 111 -3.36 10.56 -2.07
C PHE A 111 -2.15 11.46 -1.82
N ARG A 112 -2.14 12.64 -2.41
CA ARG A 112 -1.15 13.69 -2.11
C ARG A 112 -1.79 15.06 -2.18
N HIS A 113 -1.61 15.88 -1.16
CA HIS A 113 -2.10 17.25 -1.13
C HIS A 113 -1.43 18.08 -2.24
N GLY A 114 -2.24 18.84 -2.98
CA GLY A 114 -1.82 19.50 -4.21
C GLY A 114 -1.96 18.64 -5.48
N SER A 115 -2.20 17.33 -5.34
CA SER A 115 -2.86 16.52 -6.37
C SER A 115 -4.32 16.36 -5.94
N THR A 116 -5.27 16.74 -6.78
CA THR A 116 -6.63 17.04 -6.30
C THR A 116 -7.51 15.79 -6.10
N GLY A 117 -7.00 14.66 -5.61
CA GLY A 117 -7.86 13.54 -5.19
C GLY A 117 -7.15 12.28 -4.67
N TYR A 118 -7.90 11.47 -3.91
CA TYR A 118 -7.68 10.01 -3.85
C TYR A 118 -7.85 9.47 -5.28
N PRO A 119 -7.29 8.31 -5.65
CA PRO A 119 -7.37 7.82 -7.03
C PRO A 119 -8.84 7.83 -7.48
N GLN A 120 -9.16 8.70 -8.43
CA GLN A 120 -10.54 8.87 -8.92
C GLN A 120 -10.87 7.86 -10.02
N SER A 121 -9.88 7.02 -10.36
CA SER A 121 -9.99 5.86 -11.23
C SER A 121 -9.34 4.65 -10.58
N GLU A 122 -9.52 3.49 -11.21
CA GLU A 122 -8.87 2.26 -10.81
C GLU A 122 -7.34 2.38 -10.90
N SER A 123 -6.66 2.10 -9.79
CA SER A 123 -5.22 1.84 -9.79
C SER A 123 -4.93 0.54 -10.54
N ARG A 124 -3.98 0.57 -11.48
CA ARG A 124 -3.49 -0.61 -12.22
C ARG A 124 -1.99 -0.72 -12.10
N GLY A 125 -1.46 -1.92 -11.96
CA GLY A 125 -0.02 -2.06 -11.73
C GLY A 125 0.43 -3.42 -11.27
N SER A 126 1.59 -3.47 -10.62
CA SER A 126 2.17 -4.70 -10.10
C SER A 126 2.82 -4.51 -8.73
N LEU A 127 2.78 -5.56 -7.91
CA LEU A 127 3.58 -5.75 -6.70
C LEU A 127 4.38 -7.04 -6.88
N THR A 128 5.69 -6.97 -6.73
CA THR A 128 6.56 -8.15 -6.72
C THR A 128 7.25 -8.25 -5.37
N VAL A 129 7.01 -9.36 -4.68
CA VAL A 129 7.74 -9.72 -3.46
C VAL A 129 8.89 -10.64 -3.86
N LEU A 130 10.12 -10.23 -3.58
CA LEU A 130 11.34 -10.96 -3.92
C LEU A 130 11.72 -11.93 -2.80
N PHE A 131 11.68 -11.47 -1.55
CA PHE A 131 12.09 -12.25 -0.39
C PHE A 131 11.13 -12.05 0.78
N ILE A 132 10.92 -13.13 1.52
CA ILE A 132 10.32 -13.14 2.86
C ILE A 132 11.27 -13.95 3.74
N THR A 133 12.07 -13.27 4.54
CA THR A 133 13.14 -13.88 5.36
C THR A 133 12.78 -13.78 6.83
N GLU A 134 12.84 -14.89 7.56
CA GLU A 134 12.70 -14.87 9.01
C GLU A 134 13.97 -14.35 9.71
N GLU A 135 13.83 -13.32 10.54
CA GLU A 135 14.93 -12.72 11.30
C GLU A 135 14.54 -12.60 12.79
N GLY A 136 14.68 -13.70 13.52
CA GLY A 136 14.34 -13.76 14.95
C GLY A 136 12.86 -13.48 15.19
N GLY A 137 12.55 -12.40 15.91
CA GLY A 137 11.19 -11.94 16.22
C GLY A 137 10.49 -11.16 15.09
N PHE A 138 11.06 -11.14 13.89
CA PHE A 138 10.56 -10.39 12.75
C PHE A 138 10.57 -11.22 11.48
N ASP A 139 9.70 -10.87 10.53
CA ASP A 139 9.77 -11.25 9.13
C ASP A 139 10.24 -10.03 8.31
N VAL A 140 11.24 -10.20 7.46
CA VAL A 140 11.73 -9.17 6.54
C VAL A 140 11.16 -9.42 5.16
N ILE A 141 10.45 -8.42 4.62
CA ILE A 141 9.78 -8.50 3.32
C ILE A 141 10.44 -7.49 2.38
N GLU A 142 10.91 -7.99 1.25
CA GLU A 142 11.61 -7.20 0.23
C GLU A 142 10.92 -7.31 -1.12
N GLY A 143 10.81 -6.20 -1.85
CA GLY A 143 10.12 -6.19 -3.13
C GLY A 143 10.14 -4.84 -3.83
N HIS A 144 9.30 -4.73 -4.85
CA HIS A 144 9.05 -3.49 -5.57
C HIS A 144 7.59 -3.45 -6.02
N PHE A 145 7.07 -2.25 -6.28
CA PHE A 145 5.74 -2.10 -6.84
C PHE A 145 5.63 -0.84 -7.68
N SER A 146 4.66 -0.84 -8.58
CA SER A 146 4.26 0.36 -9.31
C SER A 146 2.79 0.27 -9.65
N PHE A 147 2.10 1.39 -9.60
CA PHE A 147 0.74 1.51 -10.10
C PHE A 147 0.54 2.85 -10.78
N ASN A 148 -0.42 2.88 -11.70
CA ASN A 148 -0.89 4.09 -12.32
C ASN A 148 -2.40 4.25 -12.15
N TYR A 149 -2.85 5.50 -12.12
CA TYR A 149 -4.26 5.86 -12.10
C TYR A 149 -4.45 7.20 -12.82
N ILE A 150 -5.66 7.42 -13.32
CA ILE A 150 -6.11 8.71 -13.83
C ILE A 150 -6.67 9.56 -12.70
N ASP A 151 -6.14 10.77 -12.58
CA ASP A 151 -6.62 11.83 -11.68
C ASP A 151 -7.56 12.77 -12.46
N TYR A 152 -8.86 12.76 -12.12
CA TYR A 152 -9.92 13.55 -12.78
C TYR A 152 -10.21 14.89 -12.10
N SER A 153 -9.37 15.28 -11.16
CA SER A 153 -9.68 16.38 -10.26
C SER A 153 -9.36 17.78 -10.80
N GLU A 154 -8.62 17.84 -11.90
CA GLU A 154 -8.38 19.05 -12.69
C GLU A 154 -9.32 19.10 -13.90
N GLU A 155 -9.38 20.23 -14.60
CA GLU A 155 -10.14 20.36 -15.86
C GLU A 155 -9.71 19.34 -16.93
N LYS A 156 -8.45 18.89 -16.88
CA LYS A 156 -7.90 17.85 -17.75
C LYS A 156 -7.46 16.65 -16.91
N PRO A 157 -7.92 15.43 -17.24
CA PRO A 157 -7.46 14.23 -16.56
C PRO A 157 -5.94 14.08 -16.70
N ARG A 158 -5.26 13.70 -15.60
CA ARG A 158 -3.81 13.46 -15.57
C ARG A 158 -3.50 11.99 -15.35
N ASP A 159 -2.53 11.44 -16.08
CA ASP A 159 -1.99 10.10 -15.79
C ASP A 159 -0.97 10.22 -14.66
N VAL A 160 -1.20 9.48 -13.58
CA VAL A 160 -0.33 9.50 -12.41
C VAL A 160 0.28 8.12 -12.24
N VAL A 161 1.60 8.04 -12.26
CA VAL A 161 2.36 6.82 -12.04
C VAL A 161 3.13 6.95 -10.73
N PHE A 162 2.89 6.03 -9.80
CA PHE A 162 3.71 5.86 -8.61
C PHE A 162 4.53 4.58 -8.75
N SER A 163 5.81 4.63 -8.42
CA SER A 163 6.68 3.46 -8.37
C SER A 163 7.57 3.47 -7.15
N CYS A 164 7.68 2.33 -6.47
CA CYS A 164 8.67 2.07 -5.45
C CYS A 164 9.62 0.99 -5.97
N PRO A 165 10.83 1.37 -6.45
CA PRO A 165 11.76 0.42 -7.07
C PRO A 165 12.34 -0.58 -6.06
N THR A 166 12.33 -0.25 -4.78
CA THR A 166 12.71 -1.17 -3.70
C THR A 166 12.03 -0.75 -2.41
N PHE A 167 11.36 -1.70 -1.76
CA PHE A 167 10.98 -1.59 -0.36
C PHE A 167 11.61 -2.74 0.44
N ARG A 168 11.92 -2.46 1.69
CA ARG A 168 12.34 -3.46 2.68
C ARG A 168 11.65 -3.14 4.00
N LEU A 169 10.72 -4.01 4.40
CA LEU A 169 9.92 -3.83 5.61
C LEU A 169 10.28 -4.91 6.62
N ARG A 170 10.57 -4.49 7.86
CA ARG A 170 10.80 -5.39 8.99
C ARG A 170 9.52 -5.46 9.82
N VAL A 171 8.86 -6.61 9.78
CA VAL A 171 7.51 -6.80 10.31
C VAL A 171 7.58 -7.66 11.57
N PRO A 172 7.06 -7.19 12.72
CA PRO A 172 6.97 -8.01 13.93
C PRO A 172 6.10 -9.26 13.71
N LYS A 173 6.49 -10.39 14.31
CA LYS A 173 5.68 -11.62 14.35
C LYS A 173 4.49 -11.51 15.31
#